data_AF-A0A2C1YTX8-F1
#
_entry.id   AF-A0A2C1YTX8-F1
#
_cell.length_a   1.000
_cell.length_b   1.000
_cell.length_c   1.000
_cell.angle_alpha   90.00
_cell.angle_beta   90.00
_cell.angle_gamma   90.00
#
_symmetry.space_group_name_H-M   'P 1'
#
loop_
_entity.id
_entity.type
_entity.pdbx_description
1 polymer ?
#
loop_
_entity_poly.entity_id
_entity_poly.type
_entity_poly.pdbx_seq_one_letter_code
_entity_poly.pdbx_strand_id
1 'polypeptide(L)'
;MVHLPLPICGSFFIYLFYRLLALPLFIYMKNKNGTSGFEKVHSIFSKPYVYILFFIILAATQPLPAPGGQNPFYFIAFLIMGFVTASHPNYQKMFNKYRFPALIVILILVPVWEIILYHSLDSTSFSPIDIFKAFLRSLNTWLTLIVILGYGNKFLNFSHKLVPYMNEASFPIYIIHQSILVVGGYFILKLKIGFGRNIY
;
A
#
# COMPACT_ATOMS: atom_id res chain seq x y z
N MET A 1 -27.80 -1.92 21.27
CA MET A 1 -27.41 -1.19 20.05
C MET A 1 -26.09 -1.77 19.57
N VAL A 2 -26.14 -2.59 18.51
CA VAL A 2 -24.94 -3.21 17.94
C VAL A 2 -24.24 -2.14 17.12
N HIS A 3 -23.17 -1.55 17.66
CA HIS A 3 -22.21 -0.81 16.86
C HIS A 3 -21.53 -1.80 15.91
N LEU A 4 -22.14 -2.04 14.76
CA LEU A 4 -21.44 -2.62 13.62
C LEU A 4 -20.21 -1.75 13.39
N PRO A 5 -19.01 -2.35 13.26
CA PRO A 5 -17.88 -1.63 12.74
C PRO A 5 -18.21 -1.36 11.26
N LEU A 6 -18.81 -0.20 11.04
CA LEU A 6 -18.98 0.45 9.75
C LEU A 6 -17.76 1.32 9.31
N PRO A 7 -16.52 1.24 9.86
CA PRO A 7 -15.45 2.11 9.36
C PRO A 7 -15.01 1.71 7.94
N ILE A 8 -15.35 0.50 7.46
CA ILE A 8 -14.87 -0.02 6.18
C ILE A 8 -15.56 0.67 4.98
N CYS A 9 -16.84 1.03 5.10
CA CYS A 9 -17.59 1.70 4.02
C CYS A 9 -17.24 3.19 3.87
N GLY A 10 -16.95 3.88 4.98
CA GLY A 10 -16.57 5.31 4.95
C GLY A 10 -15.23 5.55 4.26
N SER A 11 -14.27 4.64 4.45
CA SER A 11 -12.93 4.71 3.85
C SER A 11 -12.95 4.71 2.33
N PHE A 12 -13.87 3.97 1.69
CA PHE A 12 -13.92 3.88 0.23
C PHE A 12 -14.20 5.23 -0.44
N PHE A 13 -15.21 5.97 0.03
CA PHE A 13 -15.54 7.29 -0.49
C PHE A 13 -14.40 8.29 -0.30
N ILE A 14 -13.70 8.19 0.83
CA ILE A 14 -12.53 9.01 1.14
C ILE A 14 -11.40 8.76 0.12
N TYR A 15 -11.14 7.51 -0.26
CA TYR A 15 -10.13 7.18 -1.28
C TYR A 15 -10.51 7.64 -2.69
N LEU A 16 -11.80 7.58 -3.05
CA LEU A 16 -12.28 8.10 -4.33
C LEU A 16 -12.10 9.62 -4.40
N PHE A 17 -12.36 10.33 -3.30
CA PHE A 17 -12.16 11.77 -3.22
C PHE A 17 -10.68 12.16 -3.35
N TYR A 18 -9.76 11.41 -2.74
CA TYR A 18 -8.32 11.64 -2.92
C TYR A 18 -7.86 11.50 -4.37
N ARG A 19 -8.42 10.55 -5.12
CA ARG A 19 -8.13 10.43 -6.55
C ARG A 19 -8.61 11.64 -7.35
N LEU A 20 -9.79 12.19 -7.02
CA LEU A 20 -10.27 13.43 -7.64
C LEU A 20 -9.35 14.62 -7.34
N LEU A 21 -8.91 14.77 -6.10
CA LEU A 21 -8.01 15.85 -5.70
C LEU A 21 -6.62 15.75 -6.37
N ALA A 22 -6.13 14.52 -6.56
CA ALA A 22 -4.84 14.29 -7.22
C ALA A 22 -4.90 14.37 -8.76
N LEU A 23 -6.11 14.35 -9.35
CA LEU A 23 -6.31 14.40 -10.80
C LEU A 23 -5.69 15.62 -11.50
N PRO A 24 -5.91 16.89 -11.04
CA PRO A 24 -5.28 18.06 -11.68
C PRO A 24 -3.76 18.00 -11.62
N LEU A 25 -3.20 17.47 -10.52
CA LEU A 25 -1.77 17.27 -10.37
C LEU A 25 -1.24 16.24 -11.38
N PHE A 26 -1.94 15.11 -11.58
CA PHE A 26 -1.54 14.10 -12.56
C PHE A 26 -1.61 14.58 -14.00
N ILE A 27 -2.62 15.37 -14.35
CA ILE A 27 -2.73 15.97 -15.70
C ILE A 27 -1.58 16.95 -15.93
N TYR A 28 -1.27 17.80 -14.95
CA TYR A 28 -0.14 18.73 -15.02
C TYR A 28 1.21 18.01 -15.17
N MET A 29 1.45 16.95 -14.37
CA MET A 29 2.67 16.16 -14.45
C MET A 29 2.77 15.39 -15.77
N LYS A 30 1.65 14.84 -16.28
CA LYS A 30 1.60 14.15 -17.58
C LYS A 30 1.92 15.10 -18.73
N ASN A 31 1.41 16.33 -18.70
CA ASN A 31 1.71 17.33 -19.74
C ASN A 31 3.17 17.79 -19.73
N LYS A 32 3.90 17.63 -18.60
CA LYS A 32 5.33 17.94 -18.51
C LYS A 32 6.26 16.73 -18.64
N ASN A 33 5.74 15.51 -18.58
CA ASN A 33 6.49 14.29 -18.89
C ASN A 33 6.94 14.35 -20.36
N GLY A 34 8.26 14.42 -20.58
CA GLY A 34 8.87 14.60 -21.90
C GLY A 34 9.58 15.94 -22.11
N THR A 35 9.49 16.87 -21.14
CA THR A 35 10.35 18.07 -21.15
C THR A 35 11.74 17.73 -20.58
N SER A 36 12.81 18.26 -21.19
CA SER A 36 14.20 17.88 -20.86
C SER A 36 14.59 18.10 -19.39
N GLY A 37 13.93 19.03 -18.69
CA GLY A 37 14.08 19.23 -17.25
C GLY A 37 13.45 18.10 -16.42
N PHE A 38 12.26 17.63 -16.80
CA PHE A 38 11.57 16.55 -16.09
C PHE A 38 12.29 15.21 -16.27
N GLU A 39 12.88 14.94 -17.44
CA GLU A 39 13.67 13.72 -17.67
C GLU A 39 14.96 13.67 -16.86
N LYS A 40 15.64 14.82 -16.68
CA LYS A 40 16.83 14.91 -15.82
C LYS A 40 16.49 14.64 -14.36
N VAL A 41 15.40 15.24 -13.87
CA VAL A 41 14.85 14.94 -12.54
C VAL A 41 14.55 13.45 -12.44
N HIS A 42 13.80 12.90 -13.38
CA HIS A 42 13.40 11.50 -13.35
C HIS A 42 14.58 10.52 -13.37
N SER A 43 15.65 10.82 -14.12
CA SER A 43 16.86 9.98 -14.17
C SER A 43 17.68 10.03 -12.87
N ILE A 44 17.67 11.15 -12.15
CA ILE A 44 18.26 11.26 -10.80
C ILE A 44 17.41 10.48 -9.79
N PHE A 45 16.08 10.64 -9.84
CA PHE A 45 15.15 9.98 -8.93
C PHE A 45 14.99 8.46 -9.22
N SER A 46 15.34 8.00 -10.43
CA SER A 46 15.41 6.57 -10.78
C SER A 46 16.58 5.83 -10.13
N LYS A 47 17.49 6.54 -9.44
CA LYS A 47 18.59 5.90 -8.71
C LYS A 47 18.04 5.19 -7.46
N PRO A 48 18.48 3.94 -7.16
CA PRO A 48 17.95 3.15 -6.04
C PRO A 48 17.99 3.87 -4.70
N TYR A 49 19.06 4.63 -4.44
CA TYR A 49 19.24 5.39 -3.20
C TYR A 49 18.25 6.55 -3.04
N VAL A 50 17.85 7.18 -4.13
CA VAL A 50 16.85 8.27 -4.11
C VAL A 50 15.44 7.70 -3.99
N TYR A 51 15.19 6.51 -4.53
CA TYR A 51 13.96 5.77 -4.26
C TYR A 51 13.80 5.35 -2.79
N ILE A 52 14.91 5.07 -2.10
CA ILE A 52 14.94 4.83 -0.65
C ILE A 52 14.72 6.14 0.13
N LEU A 53 15.09 7.30 -0.41
CA LEU A 53 14.78 8.59 0.22
C LEU A 53 13.26 8.86 0.26
N PHE A 54 12.53 8.44 -0.77
CA PHE A 54 11.06 8.49 -0.77
C PHE A 54 10.42 7.60 0.30
N PHE A 55 11.06 6.48 0.64
CA PHE A 55 10.66 5.66 1.76
C PHE A 55 10.76 6.40 3.10
N ILE A 56 11.78 7.24 3.30
CA ILE A 56 11.92 8.06 4.52
C ILE A 56 10.77 9.06 4.64
N ILE A 57 10.33 9.66 3.52
CA ILE A 57 9.17 10.57 3.51
C ILE A 57 7.90 9.82 3.92
N LEU A 58 7.67 8.60 3.40
CA LEU A 58 6.51 7.79 3.80
C LEU A 58 6.56 7.37 5.28
N ALA A 59 7.73 6.96 5.77
CA ALA A 59 7.92 6.61 7.17
C ALA A 59 7.69 7.82 8.10
N ALA A 60 8.11 9.02 7.68
CA ALA A 60 7.88 10.26 8.42
C ALA A 60 6.40 10.68 8.46
N THR A 61 5.59 10.26 7.48
CA THR A 61 4.15 10.56 7.48
C THR A 61 3.33 9.63 8.38
N GLN A 62 3.82 8.44 8.72
CA GLN A 62 3.14 7.47 9.59
C GLN A 62 2.68 8.03 10.95
N PRO A 63 3.51 8.79 11.71
CA PRO A 63 3.11 9.34 13.00
C PRO A 63 2.13 10.52 12.91
N LEU A 64 1.77 10.99 11.71
CA LEU A 64 0.79 12.07 11.57
C LEU A 64 -0.59 11.61 12.06
N PRO A 65 -1.41 12.54 12.61
CA PRO A 65 -2.74 12.23 13.11
C PRO A 65 -3.57 11.53 12.03
N ALA A 66 -4.20 10.43 12.42
CA ALA A 66 -5.02 9.57 11.57
C ALA A 66 -6.50 9.65 12.02
N PRO A 67 -7.28 10.63 11.52
CA PRO A 67 -8.71 10.69 11.79
C PRO A 67 -9.36 9.37 11.33
N GLY A 68 -10.00 8.64 12.24
CA GLY A 68 -10.64 7.35 11.94
C GLY A 68 -9.67 6.18 11.70
N GLY A 69 -8.43 6.26 12.16
CA GLY A 69 -7.45 5.16 12.08
C GLY A 69 -6.78 4.99 10.72
N GLN A 70 -7.04 5.90 9.77
CA GLN A 70 -6.41 5.94 8.46
C GLN A 70 -5.71 7.27 8.26
N ASN A 71 -4.44 7.22 7.87
CA ASN A 71 -3.63 8.41 7.69
C ASN A 71 -3.76 8.92 6.24
N PRO A 72 -4.51 10.02 6.00
CA PRO A 72 -4.82 10.46 4.65
C PRO A 72 -3.59 10.96 3.88
N PHE A 73 -2.63 11.56 4.60
CA PHE A 73 -1.38 12.04 4.03
C PHE A 73 -0.51 10.89 3.53
N TYR A 74 -0.47 9.79 4.27
CA TYR A 74 0.23 8.58 3.86
C TYR A 74 -0.29 8.04 2.51
N PHE A 75 -1.61 7.98 2.34
CA PHE A 75 -2.21 7.47 1.10
C PHE A 75 -2.02 8.42 -0.10
N ILE A 76 -2.11 9.73 0.11
CA ILE A 76 -1.82 10.72 -0.95
C ILE A 76 -0.36 10.61 -1.38
N ALA A 77 0.58 10.52 -0.43
CA ALA A 77 2.00 10.34 -0.74
C ALA A 77 2.23 9.05 -1.54
N PHE A 78 1.59 7.95 -1.14
CA PHE A 78 1.65 6.68 -1.86
C PHE A 78 1.10 6.77 -3.28
N LEU A 79 -0.01 7.49 -3.47
CA LEU A 79 -0.64 7.68 -4.77
C LEU A 79 0.24 8.49 -5.72
N ILE A 80 0.80 9.62 -5.25
CA ILE A 80 1.73 10.45 -6.03
C ILE A 80 2.97 9.64 -6.41
N MET A 81 3.50 8.86 -5.47
CA MET A 81 4.69 8.06 -5.70
C MET A 81 4.46 6.92 -6.70
N GLY A 82 3.31 6.24 -6.60
CA GLY A 82 2.87 5.27 -7.60
C GLY A 82 2.77 5.89 -9.00
N PHE A 83 2.23 7.10 -9.12
CA PHE A 83 2.15 7.81 -10.40
C PHE A 83 3.54 8.18 -10.96
N VAL A 84 4.44 8.71 -10.11
CA VAL A 84 5.80 9.06 -10.52
C VAL A 84 6.56 7.82 -11.00
N THR A 85 6.49 6.72 -10.27
CA THR A 85 7.18 5.47 -10.63
C THR A 85 6.64 4.83 -11.91
N ALA A 86 5.34 4.95 -12.16
CA ALA A 86 4.73 4.47 -13.41
C ALA A 86 5.03 5.37 -14.62
N SER A 87 5.47 6.61 -14.40
CA SER A 87 5.63 7.61 -15.46
C SER A 87 6.85 7.39 -16.38
N HIS A 88 7.82 6.55 -16.00
CA HIS A 88 9.04 6.36 -16.82
C HIS A 88 9.62 4.96 -16.73
N PRO A 89 10.17 4.45 -17.84
CA PRO A 89 10.70 3.08 -17.92
C PRO A 89 11.90 2.79 -17.01
N ASN A 90 12.59 3.80 -16.47
CA ASN A 90 13.79 3.59 -15.67
C ASN A 90 13.48 3.00 -14.29
N TYR A 91 12.34 3.35 -13.70
CA TYR A 91 11.87 2.73 -12.45
C TYR A 91 11.53 1.27 -12.67
N GLN A 92 10.93 0.94 -13.81
CA GLN A 92 10.65 -0.46 -14.12
C GLN A 92 11.91 -1.30 -14.26
N LYS A 93 12.98 -0.74 -14.88
CA LYS A 93 14.30 -1.39 -14.93
C LYS A 93 14.89 -1.58 -13.53
N MET A 94 14.76 -0.59 -12.66
CA MET A 94 15.18 -0.69 -11.26
C MET A 94 14.41 -1.80 -10.52
N PHE A 95 13.07 -1.84 -10.61
CA PHE A 95 12.26 -2.87 -9.97
C PHE A 95 12.62 -4.27 -10.48
N ASN A 96 12.81 -4.44 -11.79
CA ASN A 96 13.22 -5.71 -12.37
C ASN A 96 14.60 -6.19 -11.87
N LYS A 97 15.51 -5.26 -11.58
CA LYS A 97 16.85 -5.56 -11.04
C LYS A 97 16.80 -5.97 -9.56
N TYR A 98 15.99 -5.29 -8.74
CA TYR A 98 15.98 -5.50 -7.28
C TYR A 98 14.85 -6.41 -6.77
N ARG A 99 13.96 -6.91 -7.63
CA ARG A 99 12.84 -7.79 -7.22
C ARG A 99 13.26 -9.03 -6.44
N PHE A 100 14.33 -9.71 -6.83
CA PHE A 100 14.73 -10.96 -6.19
C PHE A 100 15.46 -10.71 -4.86
N PRO A 101 16.42 -9.76 -4.78
CA PRO A 101 16.95 -9.31 -3.49
C PRO A 101 15.87 -8.84 -2.52
N ALA A 102 14.90 -8.04 -2.99
CA ALA A 102 13.80 -7.55 -2.15
C ALA A 102 12.92 -8.69 -1.62
N LEU A 103 12.66 -9.73 -2.44
CA LEU A 103 11.90 -10.90 -2.02
C LEU A 103 12.59 -11.67 -0.89
N ILE A 104 13.90 -11.91 -1.00
CA ILE A 104 14.69 -12.58 0.05
C ILE A 104 14.60 -11.78 1.35
N VAL A 105 14.74 -10.46 1.28
CA VAL A 105 14.69 -9.60 2.47
C VAL A 105 13.30 -9.62 3.12
N ILE A 106 12.21 -9.59 2.35
CA ILE A 106 10.84 -9.69 2.89
C ILE A 106 10.60 -11.03 3.58
N LEU A 107 11.10 -12.12 2.99
CA LEU A 107 10.92 -13.46 3.56
C LEU A 107 11.55 -13.58 4.96
N ILE A 108 12.56 -12.76 5.26
CA ILE A 108 13.18 -12.66 6.58
C ILE A 108 12.46 -11.60 7.45
N LEU A 109 12.10 -10.45 6.89
CA LEU A 109 11.51 -9.34 7.64
C LEU A 109 10.09 -9.61 8.13
N VAL A 110 9.27 -10.34 7.36
CA VAL A 110 7.89 -10.69 7.74
C VAL A 110 7.85 -11.53 9.03
N PRO A 111 8.57 -12.67 9.14
CA PRO A 111 8.54 -13.44 10.39
C PRO A 111 9.17 -12.67 11.55
N VAL A 112 10.23 -11.88 11.31
CA VAL A 112 10.84 -11.02 12.35
C VAL A 112 9.83 -10.01 12.89
N TRP A 113 9.04 -9.39 12.00
CA TRP A 113 7.96 -8.48 12.37
C TRP A 113 6.90 -9.15 13.25
N GLU A 114 6.42 -10.32 12.84
CA GLU A 114 5.42 -11.08 13.58
C GLU A 114 5.94 -11.53 14.95
N ILE A 115 7.20 -11.95 15.05
CA ILE A 115 7.84 -12.32 16.33
C ILE A 115 7.92 -11.11 17.26
N ILE A 116 8.29 -9.93 16.74
CA ILE A 116 8.35 -8.69 17.53
C ILE A 116 6.96 -8.32 18.04
N LEU A 117 5.92 -8.41 17.20
CA LEU A 117 4.54 -8.15 17.61
C LEU A 117 4.05 -9.13 18.67
N TYR A 118 4.36 -10.41 18.52
CA TYR A 118 3.96 -11.45 19.48
C TYR A 118 4.62 -11.28 20.85
N HIS A 119 5.90 -10.87 20.90
CA HIS A 119 6.62 -10.64 22.17
C HIS A 119 6.35 -9.28 22.82
N SER A 120 5.93 -8.27 22.05
CA SER A 120 5.78 -6.88 22.55
C SER A 120 4.36 -6.57 23.03
N LEU A 121 3.78 -7.42 23.89
CA LEU A 121 2.34 -7.36 24.21
C LEU A 121 1.90 -6.19 25.11
N ASP A 122 2.77 -5.44 25.79
CA ASP A 122 2.33 -4.47 26.82
C ASP A 122 3.19 -3.18 26.97
N SER A 123 3.87 -2.69 25.93
CA SER A 123 4.59 -1.42 26.03
C SER A 123 3.75 -0.24 25.54
N THR A 124 2.86 0.29 26.39
CA THR A 124 2.07 1.52 26.13
C THR A 124 2.85 2.82 26.26
N SER A 125 4.18 2.77 26.22
CA SER A 125 5.07 3.91 26.33
C SER A 125 5.78 4.15 25.00
N PHE A 126 5.86 5.42 24.57
CA PHE A 126 6.63 5.92 23.42
C PHE A 126 8.09 5.44 23.51
N SER A 127 8.34 4.19 23.14
CA SER A 127 9.62 3.52 23.28
C SER A 127 10.34 3.53 21.93
N PRO A 128 11.68 3.59 21.89
CA PRO A 128 12.45 3.43 20.66
C PRO A 128 12.06 2.18 19.84
N ILE A 129 11.54 1.16 20.53
CA ILE A 129 10.98 -0.06 19.95
C ILE A 129 9.77 0.22 19.03
N ASP A 130 8.91 1.19 19.33
CA ASP A 130 7.75 1.48 18.47
C ASP A 130 8.12 2.27 17.23
N ILE A 131 9.15 3.13 17.32
CA ILE A 131 9.75 3.78 16.15
C ILE A 131 10.41 2.73 15.25
N PHE A 132 11.16 1.80 15.85
CA PHE A 132 11.76 0.68 15.12
C PHE A 132 10.70 -0.20 14.48
N LYS A 133 9.57 -0.44 15.17
CA LYS A 133 8.44 -1.15 14.60
C LYS A 133 7.86 -0.39 13.39
N ALA A 134 7.51 0.89 13.56
CA ALA A 134 6.96 1.69 12.46
C ALA A 134 7.90 1.73 11.23
N PHE A 135 9.22 1.77 11.47
CA PHE A 135 10.24 1.69 10.44
C PHE A 135 10.22 0.33 9.71
N LEU A 136 10.26 -0.79 10.44
CA LEU A 136 10.24 -2.13 9.85
C LEU A 136 8.97 -2.38 9.03
N ARG A 137 7.81 -1.95 9.54
CA ARG A 137 6.53 -2.05 8.82
C ARG A 137 6.56 -1.30 7.50
N SER A 138 7.04 -0.06 7.54
CA SER A 138 7.14 0.78 6.35
C SER A 138 8.11 0.14 5.36
N LEU A 139 9.25 -0.38 5.83
CA LEU A 139 10.28 -1.00 4.99
C LEU A 139 9.73 -2.24 4.30
N ASN A 140 9.01 -3.08 5.04
CA ASN A 140 8.36 -4.28 4.53
C ASN A 140 7.33 -3.94 3.45
N THR A 141 6.49 -2.92 3.70
CA THR A 141 5.53 -2.40 2.71
C THR A 141 6.25 -1.97 1.43
N TRP A 142 7.37 -1.25 1.57
CA TRP A 142 8.14 -0.71 0.46
C TRP A 142 8.81 -1.79 -0.38
N LEU A 143 9.46 -2.76 0.26
CA LEU A 143 10.06 -3.90 -0.43
C LEU A 143 8.99 -4.73 -1.14
N THR A 144 7.84 -4.93 -0.50
CA THR A 144 6.72 -5.66 -1.09
C THR A 144 6.23 -5.00 -2.38
N LEU A 145 6.15 -3.67 -2.43
CA LEU A 145 5.85 -2.97 -3.67
C LEU A 145 6.89 -3.22 -4.77
N ILE A 146 8.18 -3.15 -4.44
CA ILE A 146 9.26 -3.41 -5.42
C ILE A 146 9.13 -4.82 -6.00
N VAL A 147 8.82 -5.81 -5.14
CA VAL A 147 8.61 -7.20 -5.55
C VAL A 147 7.39 -7.32 -6.44
N ILE A 148 6.23 -6.79 -6.02
CA ILE A 148 4.98 -6.88 -6.78
C ILE A 148 5.12 -6.17 -8.13
N LEU A 149 5.70 -4.97 -8.19
CA LEU A 149 5.87 -4.23 -9.44
C LEU A 149 6.94 -4.86 -10.36
N GLY A 150 8.02 -5.41 -9.79
CA GLY A 150 9.09 -6.06 -10.54
C GLY A 150 8.71 -7.44 -11.10
N TYR A 151 7.89 -8.21 -10.37
CA TYR A 151 7.35 -9.47 -10.87
C TYR A 151 6.10 -9.27 -11.70
N GLY A 152 5.24 -8.31 -11.35
CA GLY A 152 4.07 -7.92 -12.12
C GLY A 152 4.44 -7.54 -13.54
N ASN A 153 5.48 -6.71 -13.74
CA ASN A 153 5.94 -6.40 -15.09
C ASN A 153 6.52 -7.60 -15.86
N LYS A 154 7.02 -8.65 -15.18
CA LYS A 154 7.53 -9.85 -15.86
C LYS A 154 6.41 -10.83 -16.22
N PHE A 155 5.44 -11.00 -15.32
CA PHE A 155 4.43 -12.05 -15.43
C PHE A 155 3.05 -11.56 -15.88
N LEU A 156 2.72 -10.28 -15.64
CA LEU A 156 1.42 -9.68 -15.96
C LEU A 156 1.48 -8.72 -17.15
N ASN A 157 2.65 -8.55 -17.78
CA ASN A 157 2.79 -7.74 -18.99
C ASN A 157 2.49 -8.57 -20.25
N PHE A 158 1.28 -9.12 -20.31
CA PHE A 158 0.78 -9.84 -21.48
C PHE A 158 -0.48 -9.17 -22.03
N SER A 159 -0.56 -9.03 -23.35
CA SER A 159 -1.73 -8.50 -24.05
C SER A 159 -2.67 -9.64 -24.43
N HIS A 160 -3.52 -10.06 -23.50
CA HIS A 160 -4.54 -11.08 -23.77
C HIS A 160 -5.92 -10.44 -24.04
N LYS A 161 -6.72 -11.05 -24.93
CA LYS A 161 -8.09 -10.62 -25.25
C LYS A 161 -9.05 -10.63 -24.05
N LEU A 162 -8.67 -11.28 -22.96
CA LEU A 162 -9.44 -11.32 -21.71
C LEU A 162 -9.23 -10.10 -20.81
N VAL A 163 -8.16 -9.31 -21.03
CA VAL A 163 -7.86 -8.13 -20.20
C VAL A 163 -8.99 -7.09 -20.24
N PRO A 164 -9.59 -6.74 -21.39
CA PRO A 164 -10.72 -5.81 -21.44
C PRO A 164 -11.93 -6.32 -20.66
N TYR A 165 -12.27 -7.61 -20.82
CA TYR A 165 -13.37 -8.26 -20.10
C TYR A 165 -13.15 -8.25 -18.58
N MET A 166 -11.94 -8.60 -18.12
CA MET A 166 -11.59 -8.57 -16.69
C MET A 166 -11.60 -7.15 -16.12
N ASN A 167 -11.26 -6.14 -16.93
CA ASN A 167 -11.29 -4.74 -16.52
C ASN A 167 -12.74 -4.27 -16.29
N GLU A 168 -13.66 -4.59 -17.20
CA GLU A 168 -15.10 -4.31 -17.03
C GLU A 168 -15.69 -5.07 -15.83
N ALA A 169 -15.33 -6.34 -15.66
CA ALA A 169 -15.80 -7.18 -14.56
C ALA A 169 -15.21 -6.80 -13.19
N SER A 170 -14.11 -6.03 -13.15
CA SER A 170 -13.46 -5.64 -11.89
C SER A 170 -14.39 -4.83 -10.98
N PHE A 171 -15.22 -3.96 -11.54
CA PHE A 171 -16.14 -3.13 -10.75
C PHE A 171 -17.29 -3.95 -10.13
N PRO A 172 -18.01 -4.80 -10.89
CA PRO A 172 -18.98 -5.74 -10.30
C PRO A 172 -18.39 -6.65 -9.23
N ILE A 173 -17.21 -7.25 -9.49
CA ILE A 173 -16.54 -8.14 -8.53
C ILE A 173 -16.24 -7.40 -7.22
N TYR A 174 -15.82 -6.13 -7.31
CA TYR A 174 -15.54 -5.30 -6.15
C TYR A 174 -16.78 -5.08 -5.26
N ILE A 175 -17.94 -4.77 -5.87
CA ILE A 175 -19.21 -4.59 -5.13
C ILE A 175 -19.62 -5.90 -4.45
N ILE A 176 -19.53 -7.01 -5.18
CA ILE A 176 -19.89 -8.33 -4.68
C ILE A 176 -18.99 -8.75 -3.52
N HIS A 177 -17.67 -8.52 -3.63
CA HIS A 177 -16.71 -8.86 -2.58
C HIS A 177 -17.09 -8.27 -1.22
N GLN A 178 -17.43 -6.98 -1.17
CA GLN A 178 -17.85 -6.34 0.08
C GLN A 178 -19.12 -6.98 0.66
N SER A 179 -20.08 -7.32 -0.18
CA SER A 179 -21.32 -7.97 0.26
C SER A 179 -21.07 -9.38 0.82
N ILE A 180 -20.21 -10.17 0.17
CA ILE A 180 -19.84 -11.52 0.63
C ILE A 180 -19.13 -11.47 1.97
N LEU A 181 -18.22 -10.51 2.18
CA LEU A 181 -17.55 -10.35 3.47
C LEU A 181 -18.52 -9.98 4.60
N VAL A 182 -19.51 -9.12 4.34
CA VAL A 182 -20.53 -8.77 5.34
C VAL A 182 -21.41 -9.98 5.68
N VAL A 183 -21.86 -10.71 4.67
CA VAL A 183 -22.67 -11.92 4.84
C VAL A 183 -21.88 -13.02 5.56
N GLY A 184 -20.64 -13.27 5.13
CA GLY A 184 -19.74 -14.24 5.77
C GLY A 184 -19.44 -13.86 7.21
N GLY A 185 -19.13 -12.59 7.48
CA GLY A 185 -18.95 -12.07 8.83
C GLY A 185 -20.18 -12.25 9.71
N TYR A 186 -21.38 -11.99 9.17
CA TYR A 186 -22.64 -12.23 9.89
C TYR A 186 -22.83 -13.69 10.28
N PHE A 187 -22.57 -14.63 9.36
CA PHE A 187 -22.69 -16.06 9.67
C PHE A 187 -21.63 -16.54 10.65
N ILE A 188 -20.38 -16.08 10.53
CA ILE A 188 -19.29 -16.41 11.48
C ILE A 188 -19.63 -15.91 12.89
N LEU A 189 -20.12 -14.67 13.03
CA LEU A 189 -20.52 -14.11 14.33
C LEU A 189 -21.72 -14.85 14.93
N LYS A 190 -22.67 -15.28 14.07
CA LYS A 190 -23.86 -16.03 14.50
C LYS A 190 -23.53 -17.48 14.90
N LEU A 191 -22.48 -18.06 14.32
CA LEU A 191 -22.07 -19.43 14.57
C LEU A 191 -21.51 -19.68 15.98
N LYS A 192 -21.28 -18.64 16.81
CA LYS A 192 -20.77 -18.78 18.20
C LYS A 192 -19.72 -19.89 18.35
N ILE A 193 -18.81 -20.02 17.37
CA ILE A 193 -17.64 -20.87 17.54
C ILE A 193 -16.82 -20.14 18.58
N GLY A 194 -16.83 -20.68 19.81
CA GLY A 194 -16.19 -20.08 20.96
C GLY A 194 -14.69 -19.94 20.73
N PHE A 195 -14.27 -18.82 20.16
CA PHE A 195 -13.00 -18.25 20.53
C PHE A 195 -13.18 -17.69 21.94
N GLY A 196 -13.08 -18.59 22.91
CA GLY A 196 -12.86 -18.25 24.30
C GLY A 196 -11.54 -17.50 24.39
N ARG A 197 -11.60 -16.19 24.26
CA ARG A 197 -10.66 -15.30 24.93
C ARG A 197 -11.51 -14.46 25.86
N ASN A 198 -11.60 -14.91 27.11
CA ASN A 198 -11.99 -14.08 28.24
C ASN A 198 -11.11 -12.83 28.18
N ILE A 199 -11.72 -11.70 27.85
CA ILE A 199 -11.15 -10.38 28.11
C ILE A 199 -12.25 -9.70 28.93
N TYR A 200 -12.12 -9.82 30.25
CA TYR A 200 -12.76 -8.92 31.19
C TYR A 200 -11.99 -7.61 31.21
#